data_AF-A0A820F4G1-F1
#
_entry.id   AF-A0A820F4G1-F1
#
_cell.length_a   1.000
_cell.length_b   1.000
_cell.length_c   1.000
_cell.angle_alpha   90.00
_cell.angle_beta   90.00
_cell.angle_gamma   90.00
#
_symmetry.space_group_name_H-M   'P 1'
#
loop_
_entity.id
_entity.type
_entity.pdbx_description
1 polymer ?
#
loop_
_entity_poly.entity_id
_entity_poly.type
_entity_poly.pdbx_seq_one_letter_code
_entity_poly.pdbx_strand_id
1 'polypeptide(L)'
;YIAPEIVRFTGDELYTEKADIFSFSMLMYECLSLNHPFSRNKRDHARELILHGWRPSLTEQELSSPTLILDLMVACWSEHPNDRPSAKDIHQLSSSLEFRHLMDVIEIGNREEFNDSNTLATVSYREINDNFENDNNDEDDDDIGIPTADCWFVRQSKQNEQSSIVIVAYDQFNAVNQQIINLGNCEIRCIYYHQRDHVILLADNHNLISIYCTRTFQKLNHFLLVHHQENGHAIHMTSLPET
;
A
#
# COMPACT_ATOMS: atom_id res chain seq x y z
N TYR A 1 14.18 18.28 -1.95
CA TYR A 1 13.43 19.55 -1.77
C TYR A 1 14.33 20.53 -1.01
N ILE A 2 14.00 21.83 -0.87
CA ILE A 2 14.90 22.79 -0.20
C ILE A 2 14.19 23.36 1.01
N ALA A 3 14.86 23.30 2.17
CA ALA A 3 14.33 23.80 3.44
C ALA A 3 14.24 25.34 3.47
N PRO A 4 13.28 25.93 4.20
CA PRO A 4 13.04 27.37 4.21
C PRO A 4 14.29 28.20 4.53
N GLU A 5 15.08 27.79 5.53
CA GLU A 5 16.31 28.47 5.94
C GLU A 5 17.34 28.51 4.81
N ILE A 6 17.50 27.42 4.06
CA ILE A 6 18.40 27.35 2.91
C ILE A 6 17.91 28.25 1.77
N VAL A 7 16.60 28.37 1.56
CA VAL A 7 16.02 29.29 0.57
C VAL A 7 16.22 30.75 0.98
N ARG A 8 16.04 31.09 2.26
CA ARG A 8 16.13 32.47 2.78
C ARG A 8 17.53 33.07 2.62
N PHE A 9 18.57 32.26 2.82
CA PHE A 9 19.95 32.74 2.88
C PHE A 9 20.73 32.54 1.57
N THR A 10 20.06 32.30 0.43
CA THR A 10 20.71 32.18 -0.89
C THR A 10 21.96 31.27 -0.91
N GLY A 11 21.99 30.24 -0.06
CA GLY A 11 23.11 29.29 0.05
C GLY A 11 24.29 29.71 0.94
N ASP A 12 24.19 30.81 1.70
CA ASP A 12 25.24 31.26 2.65
C ASP A 12 25.14 30.57 4.02
N GLU A 13 24.01 29.93 4.34
CA GLU A 13 23.92 29.02 5.49
C GLU A 13 24.49 27.64 5.13
N LEU A 14 25.28 27.07 6.05
CA LEU A 14 25.77 25.70 5.92
C LEU A 14 24.58 24.74 5.88
N TYR A 15 24.55 23.87 4.87
CA TYR A 15 23.62 22.75 4.85
C TYR A 15 23.81 21.92 6.12
N THR A 16 22.72 21.72 6.85
CA THR A 16 22.71 20.92 8.09
C THR A 16 21.85 19.68 7.91
N GLU A 17 22.03 18.70 8.79
CA GLU A 17 21.15 17.53 8.91
C GLU A 17 19.66 17.94 8.93
N LYS A 18 19.32 19.08 9.57
CA LYS A 18 17.94 19.55 9.65
C LYS A 18 17.35 19.95 8.29
N ALA A 19 18.18 20.41 7.35
CA ALA A 19 17.75 20.69 5.98
C ALA A 19 17.47 19.38 5.21
N ASP A 20 18.24 18.33 5.48
CA ASP A 20 17.97 16.98 4.95
C ASP A 20 16.68 16.41 5.53
N ILE A 21 16.42 16.60 6.83
CA ILE A 21 15.16 16.16 7.47
C ILE A 21 13.93 16.82 6.82
N PHE A 22 14.00 18.12 6.51
CA PHE A 22 12.93 18.78 5.77
C PHE A 22 12.73 18.18 4.37
N SER A 23 13.84 17.87 3.68
CA SER A 23 13.78 17.22 2.38
C SER A 23 13.17 15.82 2.47
N PHE A 24 13.46 15.11 3.55
CA PHE A 24 12.92 13.78 3.84
C PHE A 24 11.41 13.80 4.04
N SER A 25 10.83 14.81 4.72
CA SER A 25 9.36 14.95 4.78
C SER A 25 8.70 15.15 3.41
N MET A 26 9.35 15.86 2.50
CA MET A 26 8.81 16.04 1.16
C MET A 26 8.86 14.76 0.33
N LEU A 27 9.89 13.93 0.56
CA LEU A 27 9.94 12.57 0.03
C LEU A 27 8.84 11.69 0.63
N MET A 28 8.61 11.76 1.95
CA MET A 28 7.51 11.05 2.61
C MET A 28 6.16 11.43 1.99
N TYR A 29 5.93 12.73 1.73
CA TYR A 29 4.75 13.20 1.00
C TYR A 29 4.63 12.59 -0.39
N GLU A 30 5.71 12.55 -1.17
CA GLU A 30 5.70 11.92 -2.51
C GLU A 30 5.38 10.43 -2.45
N CYS A 31 5.94 9.71 -1.47
CA CYS A 31 5.65 8.30 -1.28
C CYS A 31 4.18 8.07 -0.91
N LEU A 32 3.62 8.94 -0.06
CA LEU A 32 2.25 8.85 0.43
C LEU A 32 1.22 9.22 -0.65
N SER A 33 1.46 10.31 -1.38
CA SER A 33 0.53 10.86 -2.37
C SER A 33 0.74 10.32 -3.79
N LEU A 34 1.90 9.71 -4.06
CA LEU A 34 2.41 9.43 -5.42
C LEU A 34 2.44 10.67 -6.33
N ASN A 35 2.46 11.86 -5.74
CA ASN A 35 2.43 13.14 -6.42
C ASN A 35 3.56 14.03 -5.93
N HIS A 36 4.05 14.90 -6.82
CA HIS A 36 5.03 15.90 -6.40
C HIS A 36 4.40 16.89 -5.40
N PRO A 37 5.16 17.33 -4.38
CA PRO A 37 4.76 18.39 -3.46
C PRO A 37 4.37 19.65 -4.22
N PHE A 38 3.27 20.28 -3.81
CA PHE A 38 2.73 21.50 -4.42
C PHE A 38 2.34 21.36 -5.91
N SER A 39 2.19 20.14 -6.44
CA SER A 39 1.73 19.89 -7.81
C SER A 39 0.41 20.59 -8.13
N ARG A 40 -0.51 20.66 -7.16
CA ARG A 40 -1.82 21.35 -7.26
C ARG A 40 -1.73 22.88 -7.24
N ASN A 41 -0.65 23.45 -6.69
CA ASN A 41 -0.48 24.90 -6.48
C ASN A 41 0.47 25.55 -7.48
N LYS A 42 0.76 24.88 -8.61
CA LYS A 42 1.79 25.23 -9.60
C LYS A 42 3.21 25.12 -9.02
N ARG A 43 3.88 24.02 -9.37
CA ARG A 43 5.22 23.61 -8.92
C ARG A 43 6.27 24.75 -8.92
N ASP A 44 6.18 25.67 -9.87
CA ASP A 44 7.14 26.77 -10.03
C ASP A 44 7.18 27.75 -8.84
N HIS A 45 6.13 27.80 -8.01
CA HIS A 45 6.05 28.67 -6.83
C HIS A 45 6.37 27.94 -5.52
N ALA A 46 6.80 26.67 -5.57
CA ALA A 46 7.01 25.86 -4.36
C ALA A 46 7.98 26.52 -3.36
N ARG A 47 9.03 27.19 -3.82
CA ARG A 47 9.98 27.90 -2.95
C ARG A 47 9.33 29.05 -2.19
N GLU A 48 8.52 29.86 -2.88
CA GLU A 48 7.79 30.99 -2.27
C GLU A 48 6.75 30.48 -1.27
N LEU A 49 6.00 29.44 -1.63
CA LEU A 49 5.04 28.78 -0.74
C LEU A 49 5.72 28.28 0.54
N ILE A 50 6.85 27.59 0.42
CA ILE A 50 7.65 27.11 1.57
C ILE A 50 8.10 28.28 2.46
N LEU A 51 8.59 29.37 1.87
CA LEU A 51 9.02 30.59 2.61
C LEU A 51 7.88 31.27 3.37
N HIS A 52 6.65 31.13 2.88
CA HIS A 52 5.44 31.61 3.52
C HIS A 52 4.83 30.60 4.51
N GLY A 53 5.52 29.48 4.78
CA GLY A 53 5.07 28.47 5.73
C GLY A 53 4.06 27.48 5.17
N TRP A 54 3.75 27.52 3.88
CA TRP A 54 2.83 26.55 3.27
C TRP A 54 3.46 25.16 3.21
N ARG A 55 2.61 24.14 3.33
CA ARG A 55 2.96 22.73 3.15
C ARG A 55 2.03 22.09 2.11
N PRO A 56 2.46 21.00 1.44
CA PRO A 56 1.62 20.29 0.50
C PRO A 56 0.29 19.87 1.12
N SER A 57 -0.81 20.08 0.39
CA SER A 57 -2.13 19.68 0.85
C SER A 57 -2.26 18.15 0.87
N LEU A 58 -2.82 17.62 1.95
CA LEU A 58 -3.24 16.22 2.02
C LEU A 58 -4.74 16.12 1.66
N THR A 59 -5.08 15.08 0.90
CA THR A 59 -6.44 14.65 0.58
C THR A 59 -6.98 13.71 1.66
N GLU A 60 -8.29 13.44 1.64
CA GLU A 60 -8.90 12.45 2.54
C GLU A 60 -8.24 11.07 2.43
N GLN A 61 -7.86 10.67 1.21
CA GLN A 61 -7.13 9.41 0.96
C GLN A 61 -5.73 9.41 1.59
N GLU A 62 -5.03 10.53 1.58
CA GLU A 62 -3.69 10.63 2.18
C GLU A 62 -3.78 10.69 3.72
N LEU A 63 -4.81 11.37 4.23
CA LEU A 63 -5.09 11.48 5.66
C LEU A 63 -5.56 10.16 6.29
N SER A 64 -6.02 9.19 5.50
CA SER A 64 -6.34 7.84 5.98
C SER A 64 -5.12 6.94 6.17
N SER A 65 -3.92 7.42 5.84
CA SER A 65 -2.66 6.71 6.11
C SER A 65 -2.38 6.61 7.62
N PRO A 66 -1.56 5.63 8.08
CA PRO A 66 -1.25 5.47 9.50
C PRO A 66 -0.80 6.78 10.15
N THR A 67 -1.45 7.19 11.25
CA THR A 67 -1.27 8.52 11.86
C THR A 67 0.19 8.84 12.17
N LEU A 68 0.99 7.84 12.55
CA LEU A 68 2.42 8.03 12.88
C LEU A 68 3.29 8.46 11.69
N ILE A 69 2.99 8.04 10.46
CA ILE A 69 3.76 8.52 9.30
C ILE A 69 3.44 9.97 8.99
N LEU A 70 2.17 10.36 9.18
CA LEU A 70 1.71 11.73 9.00
C LEU A 70 2.30 12.65 10.09
N ASP A 71 2.27 12.22 11.34
CA ASP A 71 2.85 12.97 12.47
C ASP A 71 4.36 13.16 12.29
N LEU A 72 5.07 12.10 11.89
CA LEU A 72 6.50 12.15 11.61
C LEU A 72 6.82 13.09 10.44
N MET A 73 6.06 12.98 9.35
CA MET A 73 6.19 13.87 8.20
C MET A 73 5.95 15.33 8.60
N VAL A 74 4.93 15.57 9.44
CA VAL A 74 4.61 16.92 9.94
C VAL A 74 5.70 17.48 10.85
N ALA A 75 6.28 16.66 11.72
CA ALA A 75 7.42 17.07 12.54
C ALA A 75 8.65 17.39 11.67
N CYS A 76 8.90 16.60 10.63
CA CYS A 76 10.07 16.74 9.75
C CYS A 76 10.02 18.01 8.88
N TRP A 77 8.85 18.48 8.46
CA TRP A 77 8.73 19.72 7.67
C TRP A 77 8.49 20.98 8.50
N SER A 78 8.78 20.97 9.81
CA SER A 78 8.63 22.18 10.64
C SER A 78 9.39 23.37 10.06
N GLU A 79 8.83 24.57 10.19
CA GLU A 79 9.47 25.81 9.72
C GLU A 79 10.82 26.02 10.41
N HIS A 80 10.89 25.80 11.72
CA HIS A 80 12.11 25.98 12.50
C HIS A 80 12.95 24.70 12.51
N PRO A 81 14.25 24.76 12.13
CA PRO A 81 15.13 23.58 12.11
C PRO A 81 15.25 22.84 13.45
N ASN A 82 15.15 23.56 14.57
CA ASN A 82 15.27 22.98 15.91
C ASN A 82 14.07 22.14 16.32
N ASP A 83 12.89 22.38 15.73
CA ASP A 83 11.67 21.63 16.03
C ASP A 83 11.61 20.32 15.24
N ARG A 84 12.43 20.20 14.20
CA ARG A 84 12.53 18.96 13.40
C ARG A 84 13.24 17.91 14.25
N PRO A 85 12.85 16.62 14.17
CA PRO A 85 13.58 15.54 14.84
C PRO A 85 15.02 15.42 14.29
N SER A 86 15.90 14.75 15.01
CA SER A 86 17.18 14.29 14.44
C SER A 86 16.98 13.02 13.61
N ALA A 87 17.90 12.69 12.70
CA ALA A 87 17.87 11.42 11.99
C ALA A 87 17.88 10.22 12.95
N LYS A 88 18.52 10.37 14.12
CA LYS A 88 18.49 9.38 15.19
C LYS A 88 17.08 9.21 15.79
N ASP A 89 16.38 10.31 16.07
CA ASP A 89 15.01 10.25 16.61
C ASP A 89 14.05 9.64 15.59
N ILE A 90 14.18 10.02 14.32
CA ILE A 90 13.43 9.44 13.20
C ILE A 90 13.66 7.93 13.14
N HIS A 91 14.93 7.49 13.21
CA HIS A 91 15.27 6.07 13.20
C HIS A 91 14.69 5.31 14.40
N GLN A 92 14.69 5.92 15.59
CA GLN A 92 14.10 5.31 16.78
C GLN A 92 12.57 5.22 16.67
N LEU A 93 11.90 6.28 16.21
CA LEU A 93 10.46 6.30 15.97
C LEU A 93 10.06 5.30 14.90
N SER A 94 10.79 5.22 13.78
CA SER A 94 10.51 4.25 12.72
C SER A 94 10.81 2.80 13.12
N SER A 95 11.56 2.59 14.21
CA SER A 95 11.81 1.28 14.81
C SER A 95 10.79 0.90 15.90
N SER A 96 9.85 1.79 16.24
CA SER A 96 8.82 1.55 17.25
C SER A 96 7.73 0.58 16.75
N LEU A 97 7.03 -0.08 17.68
CA LEU A 97 5.98 -1.06 17.38
C LEU A 97 4.77 -0.43 16.67
N GLU A 98 4.56 0.86 16.90
CA GLU A 98 3.47 1.64 16.37
C GLU A 98 3.73 2.03 14.91
N PHE A 99 5.00 2.17 14.50
CA PHE A 99 5.41 2.26 13.09
C PHE A 99 5.39 0.88 12.39
N ARG A 100 5.22 -0.21 13.18
CA ARG A 100 5.48 -1.59 12.77
C ARG A 100 4.35 -2.25 11.98
N HIS A 101 3.16 -1.65 11.84
CA HIS A 101 2.14 -2.19 10.93
C HIS A 101 2.60 -2.27 9.46
N LEU A 102 3.52 -1.40 9.05
CA LEU A 102 4.21 -1.50 7.76
C LEU A 102 5.39 -2.49 7.79
N MET A 103 6.02 -2.66 8.96
CA MET A 103 7.02 -3.70 9.18
C MET A 103 6.40 -5.09 9.26
N ASP A 104 5.15 -5.31 9.68
CA ASP A 104 4.48 -6.62 9.66
C ASP A 104 4.30 -7.13 8.22
N VAL A 105 4.02 -6.22 7.28
CA VAL A 105 4.01 -6.48 5.82
C VAL A 105 5.40 -6.94 5.32
N ILE A 106 6.47 -6.45 5.94
CA ILE A 106 7.89 -6.74 5.59
C ILE A 106 8.46 -7.92 6.41
N GLU A 107 8.04 -8.10 7.66
CA GLU A 107 8.48 -9.09 8.65
C GLU A 107 7.83 -10.46 8.41
N ILE A 108 6.76 -10.54 7.59
CA ILE A 108 6.36 -11.80 6.93
C ILE A 108 7.56 -12.43 6.18
N GLY A 109 8.51 -11.61 5.71
CA GLY A 109 9.75 -12.04 5.06
C GLY A 109 10.89 -12.44 6.01
N ASN A 110 10.83 -12.16 7.31
CA ASN A 110 11.96 -12.31 8.24
C ASN A 110 11.71 -13.33 9.37
N ARG A 111 10.89 -14.36 9.14
CA ARG A 111 11.00 -15.60 9.92
C ARG A 111 11.95 -16.54 9.17
N GLU A 112 13.09 -16.84 9.78
CA GLU A 112 14.28 -17.55 9.27
C GLU A 112 14.05 -19.01 8.76
N GLU A 113 12.94 -19.32 8.11
CA GLU A 113 12.71 -20.60 7.43
C GLU A 113 12.48 -20.49 5.91
N PHE A 114 12.41 -19.28 5.32
CA PHE A 114 12.15 -19.14 3.88
C PHE A 114 13.17 -18.26 3.16
N ASN A 115 14.32 -18.87 2.88
CA ASN A 115 15.49 -18.21 2.30
C ASN A 115 15.46 -18.01 0.76
N ASP A 116 14.29 -17.81 0.12
CA ASP A 116 14.04 -17.10 -1.16
C ASP A 116 12.53 -17.27 -1.47
N SER A 117 11.70 -16.28 -1.15
CA SER A 117 10.32 -16.22 -1.64
C SER A 117 10.09 -14.83 -2.22
N ASN A 118 9.76 -14.76 -3.51
CA ASN A 118 9.11 -13.56 -4.05
C ASN A 118 7.81 -13.37 -3.26
N THR A 119 7.71 -12.28 -2.52
CA THR A 119 6.47 -11.94 -1.81
C THR A 119 5.71 -10.95 -2.66
N LEU A 120 4.58 -11.39 -3.20
CA LEU A 120 3.64 -10.53 -3.92
C LEU A 120 2.50 -10.15 -2.97
N ALA A 121 2.12 -8.89 -2.95
CA ALA A 121 1.04 -8.41 -2.10
C ALA A 121 0.10 -7.49 -2.85
N THR A 122 -1.19 -7.53 -2.50
CA THR A 122 -2.18 -6.53 -2.91
C THR A 122 -3.16 -6.28 -1.78
N VAL A 123 -3.81 -5.12 -1.80
CA VAL A 123 -4.81 -4.74 -0.79
C VAL A 123 -6.16 -4.60 -1.49
N SER A 124 -7.18 -5.27 -0.95
CA SER A 124 -8.57 -5.13 -1.36
C SER A 124 -9.35 -4.43 -0.26
N TYR A 125 -9.99 -3.32 -0.59
CA TYR A 125 -10.87 -2.61 0.33
C TYR A 125 -12.30 -3.14 0.22
N ARG A 126 -12.98 -3.30 1.36
CA ARG A 126 -14.40 -3.65 1.43
C ARG A 126 -15.16 -2.50 2.09
N GLU A 127 -16.09 -1.91 1.35
CA GLU A 127 -17.17 -1.13 1.94
C GLU A 127 -18.27 -2.12 2.36
N ILE A 128 -18.58 -2.18 3.65
CA ILE A 128 -19.73 -2.94 4.13
C ILE A 128 -20.96 -2.05 3.88
N ASN A 129 -21.60 -2.17 2.71
CA ASN A 129 -22.92 -1.56 2.49
C ASN A 129 -23.74 -2.17 1.33
N ASP A 130 -23.61 -3.47 1.07
CA ASP A 130 -24.42 -4.17 0.04
C ASP A 130 -25.56 -5.04 0.61
N ASN A 131 -25.95 -4.83 1.88
CA ASN A 131 -27.14 -5.47 2.44
C ASN A 131 -28.32 -4.49 2.52
N PHE A 132 -28.83 -4.02 1.37
CA PHE A 132 -30.20 -3.51 1.29
C PHE A 132 -30.83 -3.84 -0.07
N GLU A 133 -31.12 -5.12 -0.28
CA GLU A 133 -32.34 -5.47 -0.99
C GLU A 133 -33.36 -6.03 0.00
N ASN A 134 -34.34 -5.18 0.34
CA ASN A 134 -35.60 -5.44 1.05
C ASN A 134 -35.45 -5.85 2.54
N ASP A 135 -36.09 -5.21 3.50
CA ASP A 135 -37.50 -4.82 3.52
C ASP A 135 -37.74 -3.73 4.57
N ASN A 136 -38.81 -2.98 4.37
CA ASN A 136 -39.27 -1.83 5.15
C ASN A 136 -39.27 -2.06 6.68
N ASN A 137 -38.68 -1.11 7.43
CA ASN A 137 -39.29 -0.34 8.53
C ASN A 137 -38.27 0.08 9.60
N ASP A 138 -38.45 1.32 10.05
CA ASP A 138 -38.10 1.91 11.35
C ASP A 138 -36.66 2.39 11.61
N GLU A 139 -36.59 3.74 11.62
CA GLU A 139 -35.83 4.69 12.45
C GLU A 139 -34.61 4.21 13.28
N ASP A 140 -33.54 5.02 13.14
CA ASP A 140 -32.40 5.22 14.05
C ASP A 140 -31.39 4.08 14.25
N ASP A 141 -30.38 4.00 13.39
CA ASP A 141 -28.99 3.74 13.81
C ASP A 141 -27.99 4.22 12.73
N ASP A 142 -27.20 5.24 13.05
CA ASP A 142 -26.02 5.69 12.29
C ASP A 142 -24.86 4.69 12.46
N ASP A 143 -25.06 3.41 12.11
CA ASP A 143 -23.96 2.44 12.05
C ASP A 143 -23.19 2.66 10.74
N ILE A 144 -22.29 3.64 10.76
CA ILE A 144 -21.31 3.89 9.70
C ILE A 144 -20.46 2.61 9.58
N GLY A 145 -20.77 1.77 8.60
CA GLY A 145 -20.09 0.48 8.38
C GLY A 145 -18.57 0.62 8.45
N ILE A 146 -17.96 -0.09 9.40
CA ILE A 146 -16.51 -0.03 9.64
C ILE A 146 -15.78 -0.49 8.38
N PRO A 147 -14.94 0.36 7.73
CA PRO A 147 -14.18 -0.05 6.57
C PRO A 147 -13.23 -1.18 6.97
N THR A 148 -13.28 -2.29 6.23
CA THR A 148 -12.34 -3.40 6.42
C THR A 148 -11.45 -3.53 5.19
N ALA A 149 -10.18 -3.79 5.40
CA ALA A 149 -9.22 -4.02 4.32
C ALA A 149 -8.67 -5.43 4.44
N ASP A 150 -8.70 -6.16 3.33
CA ASP A 150 -8.03 -7.45 3.21
C ASP A 150 -6.68 -7.25 2.52
N CYS A 151 -5.62 -7.58 3.22
CA CYS A 151 -4.28 -7.67 2.64
C CYS A 151 -4.03 -9.10 2.17
N TRP A 152 -3.83 -9.28 0.86
CA TRP A 152 -3.60 -10.57 0.21
C TRP A 152 -2.11 -10.74 -0.08
N PHE A 153 -1.47 -11.67 0.62
CA PHE A 153 -0.06 -11.97 0.51
C PHE A 153 0.14 -13.33 -0.14
N VAL A 154 1.00 -13.42 -1.16
CA VAL A 154 1.43 -14.71 -1.68
C VAL A 154 2.75 -15.10 -1.03
N ARG A 155 2.76 -16.28 -0.42
CA ARG A 155 3.92 -16.90 0.22
C ARG A 155 4.26 -18.20 -0.50
N GLN A 156 5.52 -18.34 -0.90
CA GLN A 156 6.03 -19.57 -1.48
C GLN A 156 6.90 -20.32 -0.48
N SER A 157 6.57 -21.59 -0.26
CA SER A 157 7.36 -22.47 0.58
C SER A 157 8.49 -23.12 -0.21
N LYS A 158 9.74 -22.80 0.14
CA LYS A 158 10.93 -23.47 -0.39
C LYS A 158 11.05 -24.94 -0.06
N GLN A 159 10.62 -25.36 1.13
CA GLN A 159 10.87 -26.74 1.59
C GLN A 159 10.00 -27.75 0.85
N ASN A 160 8.78 -27.34 0.43
CA ASN A 160 7.80 -28.22 -0.19
C ASN A 160 7.39 -27.77 -1.61
N GLU A 161 8.00 -26.70 -2.14
CA GLU A 161 7.60 -26.01 -3.39
C GLU A 161 6.11 -25.61 -3.44
N GLN A 162 5.46 -25.50 -2.28
CA GLN A 162 4.05 -25.17 -2.18
C GLN A 162 3.84 -23.69 -1.99
N SER A 163 3.02 -23.08 -2.85
CA SER A 163 2.56 -21.71 -2.68
C SER A 163 1.26 -21.66 -1.91
N SER A 164 1.10 -20.61 -1.13
CA SER A 164 -0.12 -20.30 -0.41
C SER A 164 -0.37 -18.80 -0.45
N ILE A 165 -1.63 -18.42 -0.35
CA ILE A 165 -2.04 -17.05 -0.13
C ILE A 165 -2.39 -16.93 1.34
N VAL A 166 -1.79 -15.99 2.05
CA VAL A 166 -2.21 -15.56 3.37
C VAL A 166 -2.99 -14.28 3.20
N ILE A 167 -4.23 -14.26 3.69
CA ILE A 167 -5.11 -13.11 3.64
C ILE A 167 -5.33 -12.67 5.07
N VAL A 168 -5.03 -11.42 5.36
CA VAL A 168 -5.26 -10.83 6.69
C VAL A 168 -6.27 -9.71 6.54
N ALA A 169 -7.41 -9.86 7.22
CA ALA A 169 -8.44 -8.85 7.28
C ALA A 169 -8.17 -7.93 8.48
N TYR A 170 -8.25 -6.63 8.25
CA TYR A 170 -8.13 -5.60 9.27
C TYR A 170 -9.45 -4.88 9.45
N ASP A 171 -9.85 -4.68 10.71
CA ASP A 171 -10.77 -3.59 11.06
C ASP A 171 -9.95 -2.34 11.41
N GLN A 172 -10.65 -1.25 11.76
CA GLN A 172 -10.05 0.03 12.11
C GLN A 172 -9.10 -0.01 13.33
N PHE A 173 -9.04 -1.12 14.08
CA PHE A 173 -8.26 -1.24 15.32
C PHE A 173 -7.28 -2.43 15.33
N ASN A 174 -7.56 -3.54 14.63
CA ASN A 174 -6.82 -4.80 14.74
C ASN A 174 -6.94 -5.68 13.48
N ALA A 175 -6.01 -6.63 13.35
CA ALA A 175 -6.22 -7.80 12.50
C ALA A 175 -7.37 -8.64 13.08
N VAL A 176 -8.48 -8.72 12.34
CA VAL A 176 -9.70 -9.40 12.81
C VAL A 176 -9.79 -10.84 12.35
N ASN A 177 -9.15 -11.16 11.22
CA ASN A 177 -9.23 -12.50 10.65
C ASN A 177 -8.02 -12.84 9.79
N GLN A 178 -7.71 -14.13 9.70
CA GLN A 178 -6.70 -14.68 8.82
C GLN A 178 -7.26 -15.86 8.05
N GLN A 179 -7.10 -15.84 6.72
CA GLN A 179 -7.44 -16.95 5.84
C GLN A 179 -6.22 -17.41 5.05
N ILE A 180 -6.15 -18.70 4.76
CA ILE A 180 -5.07 -19.29 3.96
C ILE A 180 -5.67 -20.04 2.78
N ILE A 181 -5.24 -19.73 1.57
CA ILE A 181 -5.57 -20.46 0.34
C ILE A 181 -4.33 -21.20 -0.13
N ASN A 182 -4.38 -22.53 -0.15
CA ASN A 182 -3.28 -23.34 -0.66
C ASN A 182 -3.34 -23.42 -2.19
N LEU A 183 -2.23 -23.07 -2.85
CA LEU A 183 -2.12 -23.06 -4.31
C LEU A 183 -1.34 -24.27 -4.86
N GLY A 184 -0.94 -25.21 -3.98
CA GLY A 184 -0.13 -26.36 -4.39
C GLY A 184 1.21 -25.91 -4.97
N ASN A 185 1.68 -26.57 -6.02
CA ASN A 185 3.04 -26.37 -6.55
C ASN A 185 3.16 -25.24 -7.60
N CYS A 186 2.19 -24.34 -7.68
CA CYS A 186 2.22 -23.21 -8.61
C CYS A 186 3.01 -22.04 -8.02
N GLU A 187 3.96 -21.46 -8.76
CA GLU A 187 4.62 -20.21 -8.36
C GLU A 187 3.82 -19.03 -8.92
N ILE A 188 3.32 -18.15 -8.05
CA ILE A 188 2.62 -16.94 -8.50
C ILE A 188 3.64 -15.88 -8.90
N ARG A 189 3.50 -15.38 -10.13
CA ARG A 189 4.33 -14.34 -10.72
C ARG A 189 3.71 -12.95 -10.65
N CYS A 190 2.39 -12.87 -10.58
CA CYS A 190 1.67 -11.60 -10.51
C CYS A 190 0.39 -11.74 -9.69
N ILE A 191 0.09 -10.71 -8.90
CA ILE A 191 -1.18 -10.49 -8.22
C ILE A 191 -1.71 -9.11 -8.59
N TYR A 192 -2.99 -9.03 -8.92
CA TYR A 192 -3.64 -7.77 -9.25
C TYR A 192 -5.06 -7.71 -8.69
N TYR A 193 -5.38 -6.62 -8.02
CA TYR A 193 -6.73 -6.34 -7.54
C TYR A 193 -7.48 -5.46 -8.55
N HIS A 194 -8.65 -5.93 -8.98
CA HIS A 194 -9.55 -5.16 -9.83
C HIS A 194 -10.68 -4.57 -8.97
N GLN A 195 -10.56 -3.27 -8.67
CA GLN A 195 -11.45 -2.58 -7.73
C GLN A 195 -12.94 -2.65 -8.12
N ARG A 196 -13.26 -2.44 -9.40
CA ARG A 196 -14.65 -2.35 -9.87
C ARG A 196 -15.44 -3.65 -9.73
N ASP A 197 -14.77 -4.79 -9.91
CA ASP A 197 -15.45 -6.09 -9.93
C ASP A 197 -15.23 -6.88 -8.61
N HIS A 198 -14.52 -6.30 -7.65
CA HIS A 198 -14.17 -6.95 -6.37
C HIS A 198 -13.52 -8.33 -6.58
N VAL A 199 -12.54 -8.40 -7.48
CA VAL A 199 -11.80 -9.65 -7.76
C VAL A 199 -10.29 -9.45 -7.68
N ILE A 200 -9.59 -10.52 -7.34
CA ILE A 200 -8.13 -10.63 -7.45
C ILE A 200 -7.78 -11.62 -8.56
N LEU A 201 -6.87 -11.20 -9.42
CA LEU A 201 -6.26 -12.03 -10.46
C LEU A 201 -4.87 -12.48 -10.01
N LEU A 202 -4.61 -13.78 -10.15
CA LEU A 202 -3.33 -14.40 -9.84
C LEU A 202 -2.80 -15.08 -11.10
N ALA A 203 -1.63 -14.65 -11.58
CA ALA A 203 -0.96 -15.31 -12.69
C ALA A 203 0.20 -16.17 -12.16
N ASP A 204 0.22 -17.45 -12.54
CA ASP A 204 1.27 -18.39 -12.13
C ASP A 204 2.35 -18.62 -13.21
N ASN A 205 3.35 -19.41 -12.85
CA ASN A 205 4.46 -19.82 -13.71
C ASN A 205 4.06 -20.77 -14.85
N HIS A 206 2.84 -21.32 -14.83
CA HIS A 206 2.27 -22.13 -15.89
C HIS A 206 1.39 -21.31 -16.85
N ASN A 207 1.44 -19.97 -16.75
CA ASN A 207 0.63 -19.03 -17.52
C ASN A 207 -0.88 -19.16 -17.22
N LEU A 208 -1.26 -19.72 -16.08
CA LEU A 208 -2.64 -19.77 -15.62
C LEU A 208 -2.97 -18.48 -14.88
N ILE A 209 -4.02 -17.77 -15.30
CA ILE A 209 -4.63 -16.68 -14.55
C ILE A 209 -5.82 -17.24 -13.79
N SER A 210 -5.81 -17.22 -12.46
CA SER A 210 -6.97 -17.54 -11.63
C SER A 210 -7.61 -16.27 -11.06
N ILE A 211 -8.95 -16.24 -11.02
CA ILE A 211 -9.74 -15.12 -10.49
C ILE A 211 -10.38 -15.56 -9.18
N TYR A 212 -10.23 -14.74 -8.14
CA TYR A 212 -10.81 -14.95 -6.81
C TYR A 212 -11.76 -13.82 -6.45
N CYS A 213 -12.89 -14.15 -5.82
CA CYS A 213 -13.79 -13.16 -5.22
C CYS A 213 -13.14 -12.59 -3.97
N THR A 214 -13.04 -11.27 -3.87
CA THR A 214 -12.47 -10.65 -2.67
C THR A 214 -13.41 -10.67 -1.48
N ARG A 215 -14.68 -11.04 -1.64
CA ARG A 215 -15.68 -11.14 -0.55
C ARG A 215 -15.77 -12.55 0.04
N THR A 216 -15.85 -13.57 -0.82
CA THR A 216 -16.00 -14.98 -0.40
C THR A 216 -14.69 -15.76 -0.36
N PHE A 217 -13.61 -15.19 -0.90
CA PHE A 217 -12.31 -15.83 -1.05
C PHE A 217 -12.31 -17.08 -1.94
N GLN A 218 -13.40 -17.33 -2.65
CA GLN A 218 -13.54 -18.49 -3.55
C GLN A 218 -12.97 -18.16 -4.92
N LYS A 219 -12.38 -19.18 -5.56
CA LYS A 219 -11.96 -19.10 -6.96
C LYS A 219 -13.21 -19.04 -7.84
N LEU A 220 -13.34 -17.97 -8.61
CA LEU A 220 -14.46 -17.73 -9.52
C LEU A 220 -14.21 -18.31 -10.92
N ASN A 221 -12.98 -18.18 -11.44
CA ASN A 221 -12.64 -18.65 -12.78
C ASN A 221 -11.13 -18.79 -12.97
N HIS A 222 -10.70 -19.33 -14.13
CA HIS A 222 -9.33 -19.29 -14.58
C HIS A 222 -9.17 -19.36 -16.11
N PHE A 223 -8.08 -18.77 -16.61
CA PHE A 223 -7.72 -18.73 -18.04
C PHE A 223 -6.28 -19.20 -18.23
N LEU A 224 -6.01 -19.93 -19.32
CA LEU A 224 -4.65 -20.23 -19.75
C LEU A 224 -4.21 -19.20 -20.79
N LEU A 225 -3.09 -18.54 -20.54
CA LEU A 225 -2.40 -17.70 -21.51
C LEU A 225 -1.52 -18.57 -22.40
N VAL A 226 -1.81 -18.59 -23.70
CA VAL A 226 -1.03 -19.34 -24.70
C VAL A 226 -0.31 -18.35 -25.60
N HIS A 227 1.02 -18.48 -25.69
CA HIS A 227 1.84 -17.72 -26.64
C HIS A 227 1.88 -18.42 -28.00
N HIS A 228 1.38 -17.77 -29.04
CA HIS A 228 1.55 -18.25 -30.42
C HIS A 228 2.85 -17.68 -31.02
N GLN A 229 3.80 -18.56 -31.36
CA GLN A 229 5.04 -18.19 -32.06
C GLN A 229 4.92 -18.40 -33.58
N GLU A 230 3.90 -17.83 -34.23
CA GLU A 230 3.92 -17.71 -35.69
C GLU A 230 3.61 -16.27 -36.10
N ASN A 231 4.68 -15.53 -36.45
CA ASN A 231 4.69 -14.26 -37.19
C ASN A 231 3.94 -13.03 -36.63
N GLY A 232 3.58 -13.02 -35.35
CA GLY A 232 3.11 -11.81 -34.67
C GLY A 232 2.86 -12.10 -33.20
N HIS A 233 3.25 -11.18 -32.30
CA HIS A 233 3.11 -11.33 -30.85
C HIS A 233 1.64 -11.21 -30.43
N ALA A 234 0.80 -12.19 -30.77
CA ALA A 234 -0.59 -12.27 -30.35
C ALA A 234 -0.70 -13.17 -29.11
N ILE A 235 -1.32 -12.65 -28.05
CA ILE A 235 -1.65 -13.38 -26.84
C ILE A 235 -3.12 -13.80 -26.94
N HIS A 236 -3.41 -15.10 -26.78
CA HIS A 236 -4.77 -15.62 -26.73
C HIS A 236 -5.09 -16.15 -25.33
N MET A 237 -6.30 -15.87 -24.84
CA MET A 237 -6.82 -16.39 -23.57
C MET A 237 -7.86 -17.46 -23.85
N THR A 238 -7.66 -18.66 -23.31
CA THR A 238 -8.63 -19.75 -23.44
C THR A 238 -9.21 -20.07 -22.07
N SER A 239 -10.53 -20.00 -21.94
CA SER A 239 -11.25 -20.45 -20.75
C SER A 239 -11.14 -21.97 -20.64
N LEU A 240 -10.74 -22.48 -19.49
CA LEU A 240 -10.77 -23.91 -19.20
C LEU A 240 -12.10 -24.25 -18.50
N PRO A 241 -12.71 -25.42 -18.79
CA PRO A 241 -13.92 -25.84 -18.11
C PRO A 241 -13.64 -26.14 -16.63
N GLU A 242 -14.61 -25.87 -15.76
CA GLU A 242 -14.56 -26.28 -14.34
C GLU A 242 -14.49 -27.82 -14.25
N THR A 243 -13.49 -28.32 -13.53
CA THR A 243 -13.33 -29.75 -13.20
C THR A 243 -14.21 -30.17 -12.04
#